data_AF-W2SX90-F1
#
_entry.id   AF-W2SX90-F1
#
_cell.length_a   1.000
_cell.length_b   1.000
_cell.length_c   1.000
_cell.angle_alpha   90.00
_cell.angle_beta   90.00
_cell.angle_gamma   90.00
#
_symmetry.space_group_name_H-M   'P 1'
#
loop_
_entity.id
_entity.type
_entity.pdbx_description
1 polymer ?
#
loop_
_entity_poly.entity_id
_entity_poly.type
_entity_poly.pdbx_seq_one_letter_code
_entity_poly.pdbx_strand_id
1 'polypeptide(L)' 'MEEHGETVISISDSVVALTGQHNVIGRAIVIHADPDDLGRGTSELSKTTGNAGARVACGVIGIL' A
#
# COMPACT_ATOMS: atom_id res chain seq x y z
N MET A 1 7.97 -16.33 -18.96
CA MET A 1 8.07 -15.54 -17.72
C MET A 1 8.56 -14.19 -18.17
N GLU A 2 7.70 -13.18 -18.18
CA GLU A 2 8.14 -11.85 -18.61
C GLU A 2 9.10 -11.28 -17.56
N GLU A 3 10.22 -10.77 -18.04
CA GLU A 3 11.44 -10.45 -17.28
C GLU A 3 11.43 -9.01 -16.73
N HIS A 4 10.25 -8.41 -16.59
CA HIS A 4 10.10 -7.01 -16.22
C HIS A 4 9.12 -6.86 -15.06
N GLY A 5 9.65 -6.54 -13.87
CA GLY A 5 8.89 -6.32 -12.62
C GLY A 5 8.30 -4.92 -12.48
N GLU A 6 8.00 -4.26 -13.61
CA GLU A 6 7.42 -2.92 -13.63
C GLU A 6 5.90 -3.01 -13.48
N THR A 7 5.34 -2.21 -12.56
CA THR A 7 3.88 -2.14 -12.35
C THR A 7 3.42 -0.70 -12.52
N VAL A 8 2.70 -0.43 -13.60
CA VAL A 8 2.02 0.85 -13.80
C VAL A 8 0.73 0.86 -12.98
N ILE A 9 0.57 1.83 -12.08
CA ILE A 9 -0.56 1.93 -11.16
C ILE A 9 -1.36 3.20 -11.45
N SER A 10 -2.66 3.05 -11.70
CA SER A 10 -3.63 4.15 -11.78
C SER A 10 -4.93 3.71 -11.11
N ILE A 11 -5.14 4.13 -9.86
CA ILE A 11 -6.28 3.73 -9.02
C ILE A 11 -7.00 4.99 -8.54
N SER A 12 -8.34 4.93 -8.49
CA SER A 12 -9.17 5.95 -7.85
C SER A 12 -9.74 5.38 -6.55
N ASP A 13 -9.62 6.14 -5.46
CA ASP A 13 -10.09 5.76 -4.13
C ASP A 13 -10.91 6.91 -3.52
N SER A 14 -11.95 6.59 -2.74
CA SER A 14 -12.86 7.58 -2.14
C SER A 14 -12.57 7.87 -0.66
N VAL A 15 -11.63 7.15 -0.05
CA VAL A 15 -11.27 7.27 1.37
C VAL A 15 -10.00 8.08 1.54
N VAL A 16 -8.97 7.78 0.74
CA VAL A 16 -7.69 8.51 0.71
C VAL A 16 -7.93 9.92 0.21
N ALA A 17 -7.48 10.91 0.98
CA ALA A 17 -7.65 12.32 0.66
C ALA A 17 -6.34 13.10 0.81
N LEU A 18 -6.21 14.21 0.09
CA LEU A 18 -5.06 15.13 0.19
C LEU A 18 -5.33 16.32 1.12
N THR A 19 -6.52 16.38 1.73
CA THR A 19 -6.95 17.40 2.68
C THR A 19 -7.93 16.81 3.70
N GLY A 20 -8.27 17.56 4.74
CA GLY A 20 -9.25 17.15 5.75
C GLY A 20 -8.78 16.03 6.68
N GLN A 21 -9.71 15.29 7.27
CA GLN A 21 -9.42 14.30 8.32
C GLN A 21 -8.61 13.10 7.82
N HIS A 22 -8.83 12.66 6.58
CA HIS A 22 -8.10 11.54 5.96
C HIS A 22 -6.87 11.98 5.17
N ASN A 23 -6.35 13.18 5.43
CA ASN A 23 -5.18 13.71 4.73
C ASN A 23 -3.96 12.76 4.86
N VAL A 24 -3.40 12.38 3.70
CA VAL A 24 -2.21 11.54 3.60
C VAL A 24 -0.91 12.30 3.29
N ILE A 25 -0.96 13.62 3.07
CA ILE A 25 0.25 14.45 2.93
C ILE A 25 1.12 14.31 4.18
N GLY A 26 2.43 14.06 3.98
CA GLY A 26 3.40 13.79 5.04
C GLY A 26 3.40 12.35 5.56
N ARG A 27 2.48 11.49 5.10
CA ARG A 27 2.52 10.03 5.33
C ARG A 27 3.37 9.35 4.25
N ALA A 28 3.42 8.01 4.28
CA ALA A 28 4.18 7.22 3.32
C ALA A 28 3.30 6.24 2.54
N ILE A 29 3.65 6.04 1.27
CA ILE A 29 3.27 4.86 0.49
C ILE A 29 4.31 3.78 0.77
N VAL A 30 3.88 2.52 0.90
CA VAL A 30 4.74 1.37 1.14
C VAL A 30 4.43 0.27 0.12
N ILE A 31 5.46 -0.28 -0.50
CA ILE A 31 5.37 -1.48 -1.33
C ILE A 31 5.85 -2.67 -0.51
N HIS A 32 5.08 -3.74 -0.56
CA HIS A 32 5.30 -4.97 0.18
C HIS A 32 5.88 -6.07 -0.71
N ALA A 33 6.60 -7.03 -0.11
CA ALA A 33 7.24 -8.14 -0.82
C ALA A 33 6.24 -9.19 -1.31
N ASP A 34 5.19 -9.40 -0.53
CA ASP A 34 4.20 -10.45 -0.75
C ASP A 34 2.80 -9.87 -1.00
N PRO A 35 1.91 -10.60 -1.71
CA PRO A 35 0.53 -10.16 -1.91
C PRO A 35 -0.23 -10.00 -0.60
N ASP A 36 -1.06 -8.94 -0.51
CA ASP A 36 -2.00 -8.74 0.58
C ASP A 36 -3.18 -9.72 0.46
N ASP A 37 -3.50 -10.43 1.54
CA ASP A 37 -4.60 -11.40 1.62
C ASP A 37 -5.98 -10.77 1.87
N LEU A 38 -6.03 -9.44 1.97
CA LEU A 38 -7.20 -8.59 2.13
C LEU A 38 -7.99 -8.85 3.42
N GLY A 39 -7.32 -9.31 4.47
CA GLY A 39 -7.95 -9.62 5.75
C GLY A 39 -8.76 -10.92 5.74
N ARG A 40 -8.58 -11.78 4.72
CA ARG A 40 -9.33 -13.03 4.53
C ARG A 40 -8.57 -14.28 4.97
N GLY A 41 -7.33 -14.10 5.42
CA GLY A 41 -6.52 -15.17 5.99
C GLY A 41 -6.94 -15.55 7.42
N THR A 42 -6.40 -16.66 7.91
CA THR A 42 -6.69 -17.20 9.25
C THR A 42 -5.71 -16.72 10.33
N SER A 43 -4.57 -16.15 9.92
CA SER A 43 -3.58 -15.57 10.83
C SER A 43 -4.08 -14.25 11.42
N GLU A 44 -3.73 -13.97 12.68
CA GLU A 44 -3.99 -12.69 13.34
C GLU A 44 -3.43 -11.50 12.55
N LEU A 45 -2.32 -11.71 11.82
CA LEU A 45 -1.71 -10.69 10.98
C LEU A 45 -2.54 -10.35 9.73
N SER A 46 -3.46 -11.22 9.30
CA SER A 46 -4.32 -10.96 8.13
C SER A 46 -5.15 -9.70 8.32
N LYS A 47 -5.81 -9.56 9.47
CA LYS A 47 -6.67 -8.39 9.78
C LYS A 47 -5.91 -7.09 10.02
N THR A 48 -4.58 -7.12 10.11
CA THR A 48 -3.77 -5.96 10.49
C THR A 48 -2.83 -5.51 9.38
N THR A 49 -2.15 -6.45 8.72
CA THR A 49 -1.12 -6.17 7.69
C THR A 49 -1.35 -6.95 6.40
N GLY A 50 -2.47 -7.65 6.28
CA GLY A 50 -2.79 -8.46 5.10
C GLY A 50 -1.82 -9.61 4.85
N ASN A 51 -0.98 -9.96 5.84
CA ASN A 51 0.15 -10.89 5.65
C ASN A 51 1.08 -10.53 4.48
N ALA A 52 1.18 -9.25 4.09
CA ALA A 52 1.93 -8.81 2.91
C ALA A 52 3.48 -8.84 3.07
N GLY A 53 3.98 -9.41 4.17
CA GLY A 53 5.42 -9.59 4.38
C GLY A 53 6.22 -8.28 4.52
N ALA A 54 7.49 -8.34 4.10
CA ALA A 54 8.46 -7.26 4.28
C ALA A 54 8.13 -6.01 3.44
N ARG A 55 8.59 -4.84 3.90
CA ARG A 55 8.44 -3.55 3.21
C ARG A 55 9.63 -3.33 2.29
N VAL A 56 9.46 -3.49 0.98
CA VAL A 56 10.57 -3.45 0.00
C VAL A 56 10.89 -2.05 -0.47
N ALA A 57 9.93 -1.12 -0.42
CA ALA A 57 10.14 0.28 -0.74
C ALA A 57 9.14 1.16 0.02
N CYS A 58 9.52 2.42 0.27
CA CYS A 58 8.60 3.43 0.78
C CYS A 58 8.96 4.83 0.25
N GLY A 59 7.98 5.73 0.27
CA GLY A 59 8.17 7.12 -0.15
C GLY A 59 7.19 8.04 0.55
N VAL A 60 7.65 9.24 0.94
CA VAL A 60 6.82 10.26 1.57
C VAL A 60 5.92 10.91 0.52
N ILE A 61 4.64 11.09 0.85
CA ILE A 61 3.68 11.83 0.03
C ILE A 61 3.88 13.31 0.30
N GLY A 62 4.57 14.00 -0.62
CA GLY A 62 4.86 15.43 -0.55
C GLY A 62 4.03 16.25 -1.52
N ILE A 63 3.92 17.55 -1.22
CA ILE A 63 3.50 18.58 -2.16
C ILE A 63 4.80 19.20 -2.73
N LEU A 64 4.82 19.47 -4.04
CA LEU A 64 5.92 20.16 -4.71
C LEU A 64 5.77 21.68 -4.61
#